data_AF-A0A952S3P9-F1
#
_entry.id   AF-A0A952S3P9-F1
#
_cell.length_a   1.000
_cell.length_b   1.000
_cell.length_c   1.000
_cell.angle_alpha   90.00
_cell.angle_beta   90.00
_cell.angle_gamma   90.00
#
_symmetry.space_group_name_H-M   'P 1'
#
loop_
_entity.id
_entity.type
_entity.pdbx_description
1 polymer ?
#
loop_
_entity_poly.entity_id
_entity_poly.type
_entity_poly.pdbx_seq_one_letter_code
_entity_poly.pdbx_strand_id
1 'polypeptide(L)'
;MSTFTIYIKRKGGEMEAANKAALLLKTYLSSITNTNITGTDVKVVDDGTSPTLLDTDVIVYMVRSVSKSVIAKQGGSVAIAEANEGILGLTDLNKKICEVYFDRMYEGSPKELSGAVYHEAAHILSNMDNAMHKNQDGFLKDAPDYNGSPTTKNQDFMKKHVGKAVKMNGTY
;
A
#
# COMPACT_ATOMS: atom_id res chain seq x y z
N MET A 1 21.05 -4.23 9.20
CA MET A 1 20.30 -4.30 7.93
C MET A 1 19.02 -5.06 8.21
N SER A 2 17.89 -4.57 7.71
CA SER A 2 16.56 -5.14 7.99
C SER A 2 15.93 -5.73 6.73
N THR A 3 14.98 -6.65 6.93
CA THR A 3 14.07 -7.10 5.88
C THR A 3 12.92 -6.12 5.77
N PHE A 4 12.68 -5.59 4.58
CA PHE A 4 11.52 -4.77 4.28
C PHE A 4 10.27 -5.65 4.20
N THR A 5 9.29 -5.47 5.10
CA THR A 5 8.08 -6.31 5.12
C THR A 5 6.82 -5.50 4.86
N ILE A 6 6.00 -5.96 3.90
CA ILE A 6 4.61 -5.49 3.75
C ILE A 6 3.66 -6.45 4.45
N TYR A 7 2.91 -5.96 5.42
CA TYR A 7 1.86 -6.69 6.10
C TYR A 7 0.50 -6.33 5.51
N ILE A 8 -0.17 -7.30 4.90
CA ILE A 8 -1.54 -7.17 4.39
C ILE A 8 -2.48 -7.65 5.47
N LYS A 9 -3.23 -6.73 6.08
CA LYS A 9 -4.27 -7.04 7.08
C LYS A 9 -5.62 -7.19 6.41
N ARG A 10 -6.16 -8.40 6.41
CA ARG A 10 -7.46 -8.68 5.79
C ARG A 10 -8.62 -8.34 6.73
N LYS A 11 -9.44 -7.35 6.36
CA LYS A 11 -10.73 -6.99 7.01
C LYS A 11 -11.95 -7.24 6.13
N GLY A 12 -11.74 -7.54 4.85
CA GLY A 12 -12.76 -7.88 3.86
C GLY A 12 -12.12 -8.59 2.66
N GLY A 13 -12.92 -9.02 1.68
CA GLY A 13 -12.45 -9.70 0.47
C GLY A 13 -11.94 -11.13 0.65
N GLU A 14 -11.59 -11.76 -0.47
CA GLU A 14 -11.24 -13.18 -0.53
C GLU A 14 -9.80 -13.46 -0.06
N MET A 15 -9.63 -14.49 0.77
CA MET A 15 -8.32 -14.90 1.28
C MET A 15 -7.41 -15.42 0.15
N GLU A 16 -7.98 -16.12 -0.82
CA GLU A 16 -7.22 -16.65 -1.97
C GLU A 16 -6.62 -15.52 -2.81
N ALA A 17 -7.40 -14.47 -3.09
CA ALA A 17 -6.92 -13.28 -3.79
C ALA A 17 -5.81 -12.59 -3.00
N ALA A 18 -5.96 -12.43 -1.68
CA ALA A 18 -4.92 -11.85 -0.81
C ALA A 18 -3.61 -12.65 -0.82
N ASN A 19 -3.70 -13.98 -0.74
CA ASN A 19 -2.52 -14.85 -0.77
C ASN A 19 -1.81 -14.80 -2.12
N LYS A 20 -2.55 -14.82 -3.23
CA LYS A 20 -1.99 -14.65 -4.58
C LYS A 20 -1.36 -13.28 -4.77
N ALA A 21 -2.00 -12.21 -4.28
CA ALA A 21 -1.46 -10.86 -4.31
C ALA A 21 -0.16 -10.75 -3.50
N ALA A 22 -0.09 -11.37 -2.32
CA ALA A 22 1.13 -11.42 -1.51
C ALA A 22 2.27 -12.12 -2.25
N LEU A 23 2.00 -13.22 -2.96
CA LEU A 23 3.01 -13.90 -3.78
C LEU A 23 3.51 -13.00 -4.92
N LEU A 24 2.61 -12.36 -5.66
CA LEU A 24 2.98 -11.42 -6.73
C LEU A 24 3.82 -10.25 -6.20
N LEU A 25 3.43 -9.68 -5.06
CA LEU A 25 4.17 -8.61 -4.40
C LEU A 25 5.58 -9.06 -4.00
N LYS A 26 5.76 -10.27 -3.45
CA LYS A 26 7.11 -10.80 -3.19
C LYS A 26 7.96 -10.83 -4.45
N THR A 27 7.39 -11.25 -5.58
CA THR A 27 8.08 -11.22 -6.86
C THR A 27 8.45 -9.79 -7.26
N TYR A 28 7.53 -8.84 -7.17
CA TYR A 28 7.80 -7.42 -7.51
C TYR A 28 8.89 -6.82 -6.62
N LEU A 29 8.82 -7.06 -5.31
CA LEU A 29 9.78 -6.55 -4.34
C LEU A 29 11.15 -7.19 -4.48
N SER A 30 11.24 -8.45 -4.92
CA SER A 30 12.54 -9.11 -5.13
C SER A 30 13.43 -8.40 -6.16
N SER A 31 12.83 -7.64 -7.08
CA SER A 31 13.55 -6.80 -8.06
C SER A 31 14.07 -5.47 -7.49
N ILE A 32 13.69 -5.12 -6.26
CA ILE A 32 14.06 -3.89 -5.56
C ILE A 32 15.30 -4.17 -4.72
N THR A 33 16.47 -4.06 -5.35
CA THR A 33 17.76 -4.14 -4.65
C THR A 33 18.21 -2.74 -4.21
N ASN A 34 18.52 -2.59 -2.92
CA ASN A 34 19.14 -1.37 -2.37
C ASN A 34 20.11 -1.76 -1.23
N THR A 35 21.15 -0.95 -0.98
CA THR A 35 22.25 -1.22 -0.05
C THR A 35 21.84 -1.34 1.42
N ASN A 36 20.61 -0.94 1.77
CA ASN A 36 20.15 -0.81 3.16
C ASN A 36 19.21 -1.93 3.63
N ILE A 37 18.75 -2.81 2.73
CA ILE A 37 17.83 -3.92 3.04
C ILE A 37 18.46 -5.27 2.73
N THR A 38 18.34 -6.22 3.66
CA THR A 38 18.85 -7.60 3.50
C THR A 38 17.89 -8.52 2.76
N GLY A 39 16.65 -8.09 2.57
CA GLY A 39 15.62 -8.84 1.88
C GLY A 39 14.28 -8.11 1.88
N THR A 40 13.32 -8.67 1.15
CA THR A 40 11.94 -8.18 1.10
C THR A 40 10.98 -9.32 1.39
N ASP A 41 9.91 -9.06 2.15
CA ASP A 41 8.87 -10.05 2.44
C ASP A 41 7.47 -9.44 2.40
N VAL A 42 6.47 -10.28 2.24
CA VAL A 42 5.05 -9.92 2.27
C VAL A 42 4.27 -10.96 3.05
N LYS A 43 3.45 -10.50 4.00
CA LYS A 43 2.70 -11.38 4.89
C LYS A 43 1.24 -10.99 4.90
N VAL A 44 0.35 -11.94 4.62
CA VAL A 44 -1.07 -11.79 4.92
C VAL A 44 -1.26 -12.16 6.39
N VAL A 45 -1.89 -11.28 7.17
CA VAL A 45 -2.15 -11.49 8.59
C VAL A 45 -3.60 -11.16 8.93
N ASP A 46 -4.11 -11.79 9.98
CA ASP A 46 -5.46 -11.51 10.46
C ASP A 46 -5.56 -10.11 11.09
N ASP A 47 -6.74 -9.50 11.02
CA ASP A 47 -7.02 -8.14 11.48
C ASP A 47 -6.61 -7.88 12.94
N GLY A 48 -6.81 -8.88 13.82
CA GLY A 48 -6.44 -8.82 15.24
C GLY A 48 -4.94 -8.94 15.52
N THR A 49 -4.12 -9.24 14.51
CA THR A 49 -2.68 -9.40 14.67
C THR A 49 -2.01 -8.04 14.78
N SER A 50 -1.19 -7.83 15.80
CA SER A 50 -0.34 -6.63 15.93
C SER A 50 1.13 -7.03 15.70
N PRO A 51 1.60 -7.06 14.44
CA PRO A 51 3.00 -7.38 14.17
C PRO A 51 3.92 -6.34 14.80
N THR A 52 5.04 -6.78 15.36
CA THR A 52 6.13 -5.87 15.75
C THR A 52 6.74 -5.31 14.47
N LEU A 53 6.53 -4.00 14.25
CA LEU A 53 7.00 -3.31 13.04
C LEU A 53 8.41 -2.77 13.23
N LEU A 54 9.25 -2.99 12.23
CA LEU A 54 10.48 -2.23 12.03
C LEU A 54 10.16 -0.90 11.34
N ASP A 55 11.09 0.07 11.42
CA ASP A 55 10.94 1.38 10.75
C ASP A 55 10.74 1.26 9.22
N THR A 56 11.17 0.15 8.64
CA THR A 56 11.05 -0.15 7.22
C THR A 56 9.74 -0.81 6.84
N ASP A 57 8.97 -1.31 7.80
CA ASP A 57 7.78 -2.12 7.52
C ASP A 57 6.56 -1.25 7.22
N VAL A 58 5.64 -1.80 6.41
CA VAL A 58 4.39 -1.14 6.03
C VAL A 58 3.21 -2.05 6.35
N ILE A 59 2.14 -1.49 6.91
CA ILE A 59 0.85 -2.18 7.05
C ILE A 59 -0.14 -1.61 6.04
N VAL A 60 -0.75 -2.50 5.24
CA VAL A 60 -1.86 -2.18 4.34
C VAL A 60 -3.09 -2.95 4.75
N TYR A 61 -4.18 -2.25 5.03
CA TYR A 61 -5.48 -2.84 5.38
C TYR A 61 -6.31 -3.10 4.13
N MET A 62 -6.67 -4.36 3.89
CA MET A 62 -7.66 -4.70 2.89
C MET A 62 -9.05 -4.58 3.51
N VAL A 63 -9.74 -3.49 3.22
CA VAL A 63 -11.09 -3.21 3.69
C VAL A 63 -12.10 -3.46 2.58
N ARG A 64 -13.34 -3.76 2.94
CA ARG A 64 -14.38 -4.06 1.95
C ARG A 64 -14.72 -2.84 1.08
N SER A 65 -14.94 -1.69 1.70
CA SER A 65 -15.28 -0.44 1.03
C SER A 65 -14.95 0.75 1.93
N VAL A 66 -15.08 1.98 1.41
CA VAL A 66 -14.81 3.22 2.16
C VAL A 66 -15.63 3.30 3.47
N SER A 67 -16.86 2.79 3.49
CA SER A 67 -17.69 2.76 4.71
C SER A 67 -17.15 1.84 5.82
N LYS A 68 -16.19 0.97 5.50
CA LYS A 68 -15.47 0.09 6.44
C LYS A 68 -14.04 0.56 6.71
N SER A 69 -13.68 1.76 6.26
CA SER A 69 -12.37 2.36 6.41
C SER A 69 -11.85 2.31 7.84
N VAL A 70 -10.58 1.95 7.99
CA VAL A 70 -9.87 2.03 9.28
C VAL A 70 -9.44 3.47 9.53
N ILE A 71 -9.06 4.20 8.47
CA ILE A 71 -8.70 5.62 8.54
C ILE A 71 -9.85 6.43 9.14
N ALA A 72 -11.07 6.26 8.60
CA ALA A 72 -12.26 6.96 9.11
C ALA A 72 -12.59 6.60 10.56
N LYS A 73 -12.51 5.32 10.92
CA LYS A 73 -12.74 4.86 12.32
C LYS A 73 -11.77 5.46 13.33
N GLN A 74 -10.58 5.86 12.89
CA GLN A 74 -9.59 6.52 13.72
C GLN A 74 -9.62 8.06 13.58
N GLY A 75 -10.70 8.62 13.02
CA GLY A 75 -10.88 10.07 12.87
C GLY A 75 -10.05 10.69 11.74
N GLY A 76 -9.57 9.89 10.78
CA GLY A 76 -8.98 10.37 9.53
C GLY A 76 -10.04 10.73 8.49
N SER A 77 -9.63 11.46 7.46
CA SER A 77 -10.52 11.84 6.36
C SER A 77 -10.44 10.84 5.22
N VAL A 78 -11.59 10.43 4.71
CA VAL A 78 -11.75 9.60 3.51
C VAL A 78 -12.48 10.31 2.38
N ALA A 79 -12.68 11.63 2.51
CA ALA A 79 -13.52 12.43 1.62
C ALA A 79 -13.12 12.33 0.14
N ILE A 80 -11.81 12.19 -0.14
CA ILE A 80 -11.31 12.02 -1.51
C ILE A 80 -11.79 10.68 -2.11
N ALA A 81 -11.77 9.60 -1.32
CA ALA A 81 -12.26 8.29 -1.75
C ALA A 81 -13.80 8.26 -1.84
N GLU A 82 -14.51 9.02 -1.01
CA GLU A 82 -15.97 9.19 -1.10
C GLU A 82 -16.37 9.96 -2.36
N ALA A 83 -15.60 10.99 -2.74
CA ALA A 83 -15.85 11.81 -3.92
C ALA A 83 -15.43 11.15 -5.24
N ASN A 84 -14.64 10.06 -5.20
CA ASN A 84 -14.13 9.38 -6.39
C ASN A 84 -14.13 7.85 -6.22
N GLU A 85 -15.04 7.18 -6.94
CA GLU A 85 -15.17 5.73 -6.93
C GLU A 85 -14.02 4.98 -7.63
N GLY A 86 -13.25 5.66 -8.49
CA GLY A 86 -12.08 5.08 -9.16
C GLY A 86 -10.84 4.98 -8.27
N ILE A 87 -10.90 5.48 -7.03
CA ILE A 87 -9.82 5.34 -6.06
C ILE A 87 -9.94 3.97 -5.38
N LEU A 88 -8.96 3.08 -5.62
CA LEU A 88 -8.95 1.74 -5.03
C LEU A 88 -8.19 1.65 -3.70
N GLY A 89 -7.50 2.71 -3.28
CA GLY A 89 -6.79 2.75 -2.01
C GLY A 89 -6.62 4.18 -1.48
N LEU A 90 -6.31 4.28 -0.19
CA LEU A 90 -6.06 5.56 0.46
C LEU A 90 -5.01 5.38 1.54
N THR A 91 -4.15 6.39 1.69
CA THR A 91 -3.18 6.44 2.78
C THR A 91 -3.44 7.66 3.67
N ASP A 92 -3.27 7.48 4.99
CA ASP A 92 -3.15 8.56 5.98
C ASP A 92 -1.76 8.46 6.62
N LEU A 93 -0.85 9.36 6.23
CA LEU A 93 0.54 9.37 6.71
C LEU A 93 0.65 9.69 8.21
N ASN A 94 -0.26 10.50 8.75
CA ASN A 94 -0.24 10.89 10.15
C ASN A 94 -0.60 9.71 11.05
N LYS A 95 -1.49 8.83 10.58
CA LYS A 95 -1.85 7.58 11.26
C LYS A 95 -0.96 6.40 10.85
N LYS A 96 -0.16 6.56 9.79
CA LYS A 96 0.62 5.49 9.14
C LYS A 96 -0.25 4.30 8.74
N ILE A 97 -1.42 4.60 8.18
CA ILE A 97 -2.39 3.59 7.74
C ILE A 97 -2.54 3.72 6.24
N CYS A 98 -2.34 2.61 5.55
CA CYS A 98 -2.74 2.40 4.17
C CYS A 98 -3.98 1.52 4.16
N GLU A 99 -4.90 1.77 3.24
CA GLU A 99 -6.01 0.86 2.98
C GLU A 99 -6.26 0.68 1.49
N VAL A 100 -6.75 -0.49 1.13
CA VAL A 100 -7.21 -0.85 -0.22
C VAL A 100 -8.66 -1.31 -0.13
N TYR A 101 -9.50 -0.81 -1.04
CA TYR A 101 -10.95 -1.03 -1.07
C TYR A 101 -11.30 -2.19 -1.99
N PHE A 102 -11.54 -3.36 -1.40
CA PHE A 102 -11.72 -4.59 -2.17
C PHE A 102 -12.92 -4.59 -3.11
N ASP A 103 -14.06 -4.02 -2.71
CA ASP A 103 -15.27 -4.00 -3.55
C ASP A 103 -15.13 -3.05 -4.76
N ARG A 104 -14.07 -2.23 -4.83
CA ARG A 104 -13.80 -1.35 -5.98
C ARG A 104 -12.88 -1.99 -7.02
N MET A 105 -12.25 -3.11 -6.69
CA MET A 105 -11.40 -3.88 -7.59
C MET A 105 -12.24 -4.87 -8.40
N TYR A 106 -11.74 -5.28 -9.55
CA TYR A 106 -12.20 -6.47 -10.27
C TYR A 106 -12.23 -7.66 -9.30
N GLU A 107 -13.42 -8.24 -9.17
CA GLU A 107 -13.69 -9.32 -8.22
C GLU A 107 -12.69 -10.47 -8.39
N GLY A 108 -12.04 -10.83 -7.28
CA GLY A 108 -11.06 -11.91 -7.26
C GLY A 108 -9.73 -11.61 -7.95
N SER A 109 -9.48 -10.40 -8.48
CA SER A 109 -8.25 -10.04 -9.19
C SER A 109 -7.04 -9.87 -8.26
N PRO A 110 -6.09 -10.81 -8.24
CA PRO A 110 -4.93 -10.69 -7.36
C PRO A 110 -3.89 -9.69 -7.88
N LYS A 111 -3.94 -9.39 -9.19
CA LYS A 111 -3.05 -8.42 -9.85
C LYS A 111 -3.41 -6.99 -9.49
N GLU A 112 -4.70 -6.69 -9.46
CA GLU A 112 -5.17 -5.37 -9.09
C GLU A 112 -4.94 -5.10 -7.60
N LEU A 113 -5.23 -6.10 -6.76
CA LEU A 113 -4.92 -6.03 -5.34
C LEU A 113 -3.41 -5.85 -5.10
N SER A 114 -2.55 -6.58 -5.81
CA SER A 114 -1.10 -6.41 -5.65
C SER A 114 -0.65 -5.02 -6.13
N GLY A 115 -1.19 -4.52 -7.24
CA GLY A 115 -0.94 -3.16 -7.74
C GLY A 115 -1.34 -2.09 -6.72
N ALA A 116 -2.55 -2.19 -6.17
CA ALA A 116 -3.06 -1.27 -5.14
C ALA A 116 -2.20 -1.29 -3.88
N VAL A 117 -1.88 -2.48 -3.35
CA VAL A 117 -1.01 -2.61 -2.17
C VAL A 117 0.39 -2.05 -2.43
N TYR A 118 0.94 -2.28 -3.62
CA TYR A 118 2.26 -1.77 -4.00
C TYR A 118 2.27 -0.23 -4.06
N HIS A 119 1.19 0.37 -4.56
CA HIS A 119 0.99 1.81 -4.60
C HIS A 119 0.85 2.42 -3.21
N GLU A 120 -0.01 1.85 -2.35
CA GLU A 120 -0.18 2.36 -0.99
C GLU A 120 1.11 2.26 -0.18
N ALA A 121 1.91 1.21 -0.38
CA ALA A 121 3.24 1.12 0.23
C ALA A 121 4.18 2.26 -0.24
N ALA A 122 4.05 2.70 -1.49
CA ALA A 122 4.83 3.82 -2.02
C ALA A 122 4.48 5.13 -1.32
N HIS A 123 3.21 5.39 -0.97
CA HIS A 123 2.80 6.59 -0.23
C HIS A 123 3.55 6.71 1.10
N ILE A 124 3.53 5.66 1.92
CA ILE A 124 4.21 5.65 3.22
C ILE A 124 5.72 5.83 3.08
N LEU A 125 6.36 5.08 2.18
CA LEU A 125 7.83 5.09 2.04
C LEU A 125 8.36 6.39 1.43
N SER A 126 7.59 7.00 0.53
CA SER A 126 7.96 8.29 -0.02
C SER A 126 7.69 9.44 0.93
N ASN A 127 6.91 9.19 2.00
CA ASN A 127 6.35 10.22 2.85
C ASN A 127 5.56 11.25 2.02
N MET A 128 4.89 10.76 0.97
CA MET A 128 4.03 11.54 0.11
C MET A 128 2.64 10.93 0.21
N ASP A 129 1.71 11.70 0.76
CA ASP A 129 0.30 11.33 0.83
C ASP A 129 -0.29 11.34 -0.60
N ASN A 130 -1.58 11.64 -0.74
CA ASN A 130 -2.28 11.86 -2.01
C ASN A 130 -1.61 12.90 -2.94
N ALA A 131 -0.60 13.65 -2.47
CA ALA A 131 0.26 14.48 -3.30
C ALA A 131 1.03 13.68 -4.37
N MET A 132 1.23 12.37 -4.19
CA MET A 132 1.82 11.49 -5.21
C MET A 132 1.02 11.49 -6.52
N HIS A 133 -0.29 11.67 -6.44
CA HIS A 133 -1.17 11.70 -7.62
C HIS A 133 -1.05 12.98 -8.46
N LYS A 134 -0.35 14.00 -7.98
CA LYS A 134 -0.41 15.34 -8.59
C LYS A 134 0.72 15.65 -9.57
N ASN A 135 1.90 15.03 -9.45
CA ASN A 135 3.10 15.51 -10.17
C ASN A 135 4.24 14.49 -10.37
N GLN A 136 4.00 13.17 -10.36
CA GLN A 136 5.09 12.20 -10.48
C GLN A 136 4.86 11.09 -11.50
N ASP A 137 5.87 10.90 -12.34
CA ASP A 137 6.02 9.76 -13.23
C ASP A 137 6.14 8.45 -12.43
N GLY A 138 5.44 7.41 -12.89
CA GLY A 138 5.53 6.06 -12.34
C GLY A 138 4.25 5.64 -11.63
N PHE A 139 3.80 6.37 -10.62
CA PHE A 139 2.67 5.93 -9.78
C PHE A 139 1.35 6.64 -10.02
N LEU A 140 1.30 7.69 -10.86
CA LEU A 140 0.12 8.12 -11.60
C LEU A 140 0.30 9.47 -12.30
N LYS A 141 -0.09 9.52 -13.57
CA LYS A 141 -0.76 10.69 -14.15
C LYS A 141 -2.14 10.18 -14.56
N ASP A 142 -3.18 10.63 -13.86
CA ASP A 142 -4.61 10.36 -14.12
C ASP A 142 -5.10 8.91 -13.83
N ALA A 143 -5.76 8.72 -12.67
CA ALA A 143 -6.45 7.52 -12.15
C ALA A 143 -5.69 6.17 -12.18
N PRO A 144 -5.50 5.49 -11.03
CA PRO A 144 -4.68 4.29 -10.98
C PRO A 144 -5.35 3.13 -11.67
N ASP A 145 -4.92 2.85 -12.90
CA ASP A 145 -5.05 1.52 -13.46
C ASP A 145 -4.07 0.59 -12.72
N TYR A 146 -4.58 -0.10 -11.70
CA TYR A 146 -3.81 -1.06 -10.90
C TYR A 146 -3.72 -2.44 -11.57
N ASN A 147 -4.19 -2.60 -12.80
CA ASN A 147 -4.38 -3.90 -13.46
C ASN A 147 -3.08 -4.51 -14.03
N GLY A 148 -1.91 -3.98 -13.66
CA GLY A 148 -0.62 -4.34 -14.24
C GLY A 148 0.53 -4.31 -13.24
N SER A 149 1.50 -5.21 -13.46
CA SER A 149 2.75 -5.27 -12.70
C SER A 149 3.43 -3.89 -12.63
N PRO A 150 4.12 -3.55 -11.52
CA PRO A 150 4.85 -2.30 -11.42
C PRO A 150 5.80 -2.09 -12.59
N THR A 151 5.76 -0.90 -13.20
CA THR A 151 6.72 -0.53 -14.25
C THR A 151 8.12 -0.35 -13.67
N THR A 152 9.15 -0.28 -14.53
CA THR A 152 10.52 0.05 -14.11
C THR A 152 10.57 1.37 -13.33
N LYS A 153 9.78 2.39 -13.74
CA LYS A 153 9.69 3.66 -13.01
C LYS A 153 9.12 3.48 -11.60
N ASN A 154 8.11 2.64 -11.42
CA ASN A 154 7.57 2.31 -10.10
C ASN A 154 8.62 1.63 -9.22
N GLN A 155 9.35 0.67 -9.79
CA GLN A 155 10.41 -0.06 -9.08
C GLN A 155 11.54 0.88 -8.66
N ASP A 156 11.98 1.77 -9.54
CA ASP A 156 13.05 2.72 -9.25
C ASP A 156 12.63 3.76 -8.20
N PHE A 157 11.37 4.20 -8.26
CA PHE A 157 10.78 5.03 -7.20
C PHE A 157 10.84 4.31 -5.85
N MET A 158 10.34 3.07 -5.78
CA MET A 158 10.38 2.28 -4.54
C MET A 158 11.82 2.07 -4.07
N LYS A 159 12.76 1.70 -4.95
CA LYS A 159 14.20 1.56 -4.59
C LYS A 159 14.74 2.82 -3.92
N LYS A 160 14.43 4.01 -4.46
CA LYS A 160 14.90 5.31 -3.93
C LYS A 160 14.31 5.63 -2.55
N HIS A 161 13.16 5.08 -2.20
CA HIS A 161 12.40 5.44 -0.99
C HIS A 161 12.34 4.32 0.07
N VAL A 162 12.63 3.08 -0.29
CA VAL A 162 12.77 1.95 0.65
C VAL A 162 13.88 2.24 1.67
N GLY A 163 13.59 1.94 2.94
CA GLY A 163 14.53 2.15 4.04
C GLY A 163 14.63 3.59 4.55
N LYS A 164 13.84 4.52 4.00
CA LYS A 164 13.71 5.87 4.58
C LYS A 164 12.80 5.81 5.78
N ALA A 165 13.22 6.45 6.87
CA ALA A 165 12.36 6.64 8.03
C ALA A 165 11.12 7.47 7.62
N VAL A 166 9.94 6.93 7.91
CA VAL A 166 8.67 7.63 7.72
C VAL A 166 8.59 8.77 8.73
N LYS A 167 8.88 9.98 8.28
CA LYS A 167 8.67 11.21 9.06
C LYS A 167 7.19 11.54 9.03
N MET A 168 6.54 11.72 10.18
CA MET A 168 5.13 12.14 10.17
C MET A 168 5.02 13.53 9.52
N ASN A 169 4.11 13.67 8.55
CA ASN A 169 3.79 14.96 7.93
C ASN A 169 2.72 15.67 8.76
N GLY A 170 3.06 16.03 10.00
CA GLY A 170 2.16 16.75 10.88
C GLY A 170 2.80 17.16 12.20
N THR A 171 2.77 18.46 12.49
CA THR A 171 2.74 18.98 13.86
C THR A 171 1.27 19.08 14.22
N TYR A 172 0.86 18.46 15.34
CA TYR A 172 -0.43 18.78 15.95
C TYR A 172 -0.30 20.11 16.70
#